data_AF-A0A8H9KR45-F1
#
_entry.id   AF-A0A8H9KR45-F1
#
_cell.length_a   1.000
_cell.length_b   1.000
_cell.length_c   1.000
_cell.angle_alpha   90.00
_cell.angle_beta   90.00
_cell.angle_gamma   90.00
#
_symmetry.space_group_name_H-M   'P 1'
#
loop_
_entity.id
_entity.type
_entity.pdbx_description
1 polymer ?
#
loop_
_entity_poly.entity_id
_entity_poly.type
_entity_poly.pdbx_seq_one_letter_code
_entity_poly.pdbx_strand_id
1 'polypeptide(L)'
;MPPDSDLESPNGRILVVCTGNICRSPYIERLLAHELAGTGITVESAGTGALVDAPIDPESVSRLRAAGADADGFAARQVTPEIVARADLVIGATREHLSAVVPLHPRALRYAFALHDLGDLLSVVTESDIFAAPGDNRVAKVAAAAITKRGIVNPRLPEESGIVDPFRRDPRVFDQMVQEIAASLPVVVTALRG
;
A
#
# COMPACT_ATOMS: atom_id res chain seq x y z
N MET A 1 -3.94 2.24 -29.23
CA MET A 1 -4.48 1.22 -28.31
C MET A 1 -3.34 0.83 -27.39
N PRO A 2 -3.30 1.29 -26.13
CA PRO A 2 -2.27 0.80 -25.23
C PRO A 2 -2.61 -0.65 -24.85
N PRO A 3 -1.60 -1.50 -24.61
CA PRO A 3 -1.84 -2.83 -24.10
C PRO A 3 -2.15 -2.66 -22.61
N ASP A 4 -3.43 -2.64 -22.24
CA ASP A 4 -3.78 -3.05 -20.88
C ASP A 4 -3.53 -4.55 -20.84
N SER A 5 -2.27 -4.90 -20.60
CA SER A 5 -1.93 -6.19 -20.05
C SER A 5 -2.69 -6.26 -18.74
N ASP A 6 -3.85 -6.90 -18.77
CA ASP A 6 -4.25 -7.84 -17.73
C ASP A 6 -3.08 -8.80 -17.55
N LEU A 7 -2.01 -8.32 -16.89
CA LEU A 7 -1.12 -9.18 -16.14
C LEU A 7 -2.09 -9.91 -15.23
N GLU A 8 -2.28 -11.20 -15.50
CA GLU A 8 -3.00 -12.08 -14.60
C GLU A 8 -2.39 -11.81 -13.23
N SER A 9 -3.21 -11.27 -12.33
CA SER A 9 -2.88 -11.11 -10.92
C SER A 9 -3.54 -12.28 -10.20
N PRO A 10 -3.10 -13.53 -10.42
CA PRO A 10 -3.78 -14.70 -9.89
C PRO A 10 -3.90 -14.64 -8.36
N ASN A 11 -3.00 -13.89 -7.72
CA ASN A 11 -2.98 -13.74 -6.26
C ASN A 11 -3.46 -12.36 -5.75
N GLY A 12 -3.97 -11.50 -6.65
CA GLY A 12 -4.70 -10.27 -6.30
C GLY A 12 -3.94 -8.97 -6.56
N ARG A 13 -4.62 -7.85 -6.33
CA ARG A 13 -4.12 -6.48 -6.59
C ARG A 13 -4.09 -5.62 -5.33
N ILE A 14 -2.97 -4.93 -5.12
CA ILE A 14 -2.78 -3.98 -4.02
C ILE A 14 -2.69 -2.57 -4.60
N LEU A 15 -3.46 -1.64 -4.04
CA LEU A 15 -3.37 -0.21 -4.34
C LEU A 15 -2.78 0.56 -3.17
N VAL A 16 -1.68 1.27 -3.38
CA VAL A 16 -1.09 2.16 -2.38
C VAL A 16 -1.48 3.61 -2.66
N VAL A 17 -1.96 4.34 -1.65
CA VAL A 17 -2.47 5.71 -1.80
C VAL A 17 -1.74 6.69 -0.89
N CYS A 18 -1.25 7.77 -1.47
CA CYS A 18 -0.84 8.98 -0.73
C CYS A 18 -1.46 10.23 -1.36
N THR A 19 -0.94 11.42 -1.06
CA THR A 19 -1.48 12.67 -1.62
C THR A 19 -1.01 12.89 -3.05
N GLY A 20 0.28 13.17 -3.26
CA GLY A 20 0.82 13.57 -4.55
C GLY A 20 1.24 12.44 -5.48
N ASN A 21 1.29 11.20 -4.98
CA ASN A 21 1.80 10.01 -5.70
C ASN A 21 3.23 10.15 -6.25
N ILE A 22 4.11 10.84 -5.52
CA ILE A 22 5.52 11.02 -5.91
C ILE A 22 6.53 10.62 -4.82
N CYS A 23 6.15 10.60 -3.53
CA CYS A 23 7.08 10.29 -2.44
C CYS A 23 6.75 8.95 -1.75
N ARG A 24 5.68 8.92 -0.94
CA ARG A 24 5.32 7.79 -0.06
C ARG A 24 4.73 6.60 -0.80
N SER A 25 3.64 6.79 -1.55
CA SER A 25 2.99 5.67 -2.23
C SER A 25 3.82 5.01 -3.33
N PRO A 26 4.63 5.72 -4.13
CA PRO A 26 5.53 5.07 -5.08
C PRO A 26 6.64 4.29 -4.37
N TYR A 27 7.16 4.80 -3.26
CA TYR A 27 8.16 4.09 -2.47
C TYR A 27 7.61 2.75 -1.95
N ILE A 28 6.43 2.77 -1.32
CA ILE A 28 5.79 1.56 -0.80
C ILE A 28 5.42 0.60 -1.95
N GLU A 29 4.88 1.11 -3.07
CA GLU A 29 4.55 0.30 -4.25
C GLU A 29 5.76 -0.47 -4.76
N ARG A 30 6.86 0.25 -5.04
CA ARG A 30 8.04 -0.35 -5.66
C ARG A 30 8.76 -1.29 -4.73
N LEU A 31 8.80 -0.98 -3.43
CA LEU A 31 9.36 -1.88 -2.44
C LEU A 31 8.50 -3.14 -2.27
N LEU A 32 7.18 -3.03 -2.18
CA LEU A 32 6.28 -4.19 -2.13
C LEU A 32 6.37 -5.03 -3.40
N ALA A 33 6.39 -4.41 -4.59
CA ALA A 33 6.52 -5.13 -5.85
C ALA A 33 7.84 -5.92 -5.92
N HIS A 34 8.94 -5.34 -5.41
CA HIS A 34 10.23 -6.02 -5.28
C HIS A 34 10.14 -7.22 -4.33
N GLU A 35 9.63 -7.01 -3.12
CA GLU A 35 9.51 -8.05 -2.08
C GLU A 35 8.50 -9.16 -2.43
N LEU A 36 7.51 -8.87 -3.28
CA LEU A 36 6.48 -9.81 -3.71
C LEU A 36 6.76 -10.39 -5.11
N ALA A 37 7.95 -10.17 -5.67
CA ALA A 37 8.33 -10.75 -6.95
C ALA A 37 8.13 -12.29 -6.96
N GLY A 38 7.52 -12.80 -8.03
CA GLY A 38 7.21 -14.21 -8.20
C GLY A 38 5.94 -14.70 -7.49
N THR A 39 5.26 -13.86 -6.71
CA THR A 39 4.01 -14.25 -6.02
C THR A 39 2.77 -14.14 -6.91
N GLY A 40 2.84 -13.50 -8.08
CA GLY A 40 1.65 -13.21 -8.90
C GLY A 40 0.69 -12.17 -8.27
N ILE A 41 1.16 -11.41 -7.29
CA ILE A 41 0.47 -10.23 -6.75
C ILE A 41 0.94 -9.00 -7.54
N THR A 42 -0.02 -8.18 -7.96
CA THR A 42 0.28 -6.89 -8.61
C THR A 42 0.15 -5.76 -7.60
N VAL A 43 1.13 -4.87 -7.56
CA VAL A 43 1.13 -3.69 -6.70
C VAL A 43 1.15 -2.45 -7.56
N GLU A 44 0.23 -1.53 -7.29
CA GLU A 44 0.16 -0.24 -7.98
C GLU A 44 -0.07 0.88 -6.96
N SER A 45 0.20 2.13 -7.32
CA SER A 45 -0.08 3.29 -6.48
C SER A 45 -0.88 4.37 -7.20
N ALA A 46 -1.48 5.26 -6.42
CA ALA A 46 -2.17 6.45 -6.89
C ALA A 46 -2.13 7.57 -5.84
N GLY A 47 -2.58 8.77 -6.22
CA GLY A 47 -2.63 9.94 -5.37
C GLY A 47 -4.03 10.52 -5.27
N THR A 48 -4.43 11.00 -4.08
CA THR A 48 -5.70 11.72 -3.87
C THR A 48 -5.69 13.13 -4.48
N GLY A 49 -4.53 13.75 -4.59
CA GLY A 49 -4.26 14.97 -5.33
C GLY A 49 -2.96 14.81 -6.10
N ALA A 50 -2.96 13.87 -7.05
CA ALA A 50 -1.75 13.42 -7.71
C ALA A 50 -1.13 14.51 -8.57
N LEU A 51 0.20 14.54 -8.60
CA LEU A 51 0.95 15.32 -9.59
C LEU A 51 1.06 14.48 -10.86
N VAL A 52 -0.04 14.37 -11.60
CA VAL A 52 -0.17 13.46 -12.75
C VAL A 52 1.02 13.59 -13.72
N ASP A 53 1.53 12.45 -14.18
CA ASP A 53 2.70 12.27 -15.05
C ASP A 53 4.05 12.67 -14.44
N ALA A 54 4.08 13.13 -13.19
CA ALA A 54 5.34 13.41 -12.50
C ALA A 54 6.09 12.11 -12.18
N PRO A 55 7.44 12.11 -12.24
CA PRO A 55 8.24 10.99 -11.79
C PRO A 55 8.23 10.88 -10.25
N ILE A 56 8.77 9.78 -9.74
CA ILE A 56 9.07 9.65 -8.30
C ILE A 56 10.03 10.76 -7.89
N ASP A 57 9.83 11.31 -6.70
CA ASP A 57 10.72 12.30 -6.10
C ASP A 57 12.16 11.75 -6.03
N PRO A 58 13.19 12.51 -6.45
CA PRO A 58 14.57 12.04 -6.49
C PRO A 58 15.09 11.46 -5.17
N GLU A 59 14.65 12.01 -4.03
CA GLU A 59 15.05 11.51 -2.71
C GLU A 59 14.42 10.13 -2.41
N SER A 60 13.18 9.91 -2.86
CA SER A 60 12.54 8.59 -2.81
C SER A 60 13.21 7.60 -3.77
N VAL A 61 13.59 8.04 -4.98
CA VAL A 61 14.33 7.20 -5.96
C VAL A 61 15.66 6.72 -5.38
N SER A 62 16.42 7.63 -4.76
CA SER A 62 17.71 7.32 -4.13
C SER A 62 17.58 6.20 -3.10
N ARG A 63 16.55 6.28 -2.24
CA ARG A 63 16.29 5.30 -1.17
C ARG A 63 15.75 3.97 -1.71
N LEU A 64 14.89 4.00 -2.73
CA LEU A 64 14.43 2.79 -3.42
C LEU A 64 15.60 2.01 -4.00
N ARG A 65 16.49 2.69 -4.73
CA ARG A 65 17.67 2.07 -5.32
C ARG A 65 18.62 1.53 -4.25
N ALA A 66 18.77 2.24 -3.12
CA ALA A 66 19.54 1.75 -1.98
C ALA A 66 18.94 0.47 -1.36
N ALA A 67 17.61 0.31 -1.43
CA ALA A 67 16.90 -0.89 -1.02
C ALA A 67 16.86 -2.00 -2.10
N GLY A 68 17.47 -1.79 -3.27
CA GLY A 68 17.49 -2.75 -4.37
C GLY A 68 16.24 -2.79 -5.25
N ALA A 69 15.28 -1.88 -5.03
CA ALA A 69 14.05 -1.80 -5.79
C ALA A 69 14.18 -0.88 -7.03
N ASP A 70 13.46 -1.22 -8.10
CA ASP A 70 13.40 -0.41 -9.31
C ASP A 70 12.49 0.81 -9.13
N ALA A 71 12.93 1.95 -9.67
CA ALA A 71 12.20 3.22 -9.65
C ALA A 71 11.82 3.70 -11.07
N ASP A 72 12.21 2.96 -12.10
CA ASP A 72 12.06 3.39 -13.48
C ASP A 72 10.63 3.12 -14.01
N GLY A 73 10.27 3.80 -15.11
CA GLY A 73 8.96 3.66 -15.76
C GLY A 73 7.76 4.10 -14.90
N PHE A 74 8.01 4.90 -13.85
CA PHE A 74 6.95 5.43 -12.99
C PHE A 74 6.37 6.73 -13.52
N ALA A 75 5.04 6.84 -13.49
CA ALA A 75 4.32 8.10 -13.68
C ALA A 75 3.22 8.19 -12.64
N ALA A 76 3.19 9.30 -11.90
CA ALA A 76 2.17 9.56 -10.91
C ALA A 76 0.79 9.64 -11.57
N ARG A 77 -0.23 9.12 -10.88
CA ARG A 77 -1.61 9.07 -11.39
C ARG A 77 -2.64 9.38 -10.31
N GLN A 78 -3.73 10.01 -10.73
CA GLN A 78 -4.85 10.34 -9.87
C GLN A 78 -5.64 9.08 -9.50
N VAL A 79 -6.01 8.94 -8.23
CA VAL A 79 -6.90 7.86 -7.80
C VAL A 79 -8.31 8.09 -8.36
N THR A 80 -8.89 7.05 -8.93
CA THR A 80 -10.26 7.06 -9.47
C THR A 80 -11.09 5.92 -8.86
N PRO A 81 -12.43 6.00 -8.90
CA PRO A 81 -13.30 4.92 -8.45
C PRO A 81 -12.96 3.56 -9.07
N GLU A 82 -12.60 3.54 -10.35
CA GLU A 82 -12.28 2.32 -11.10
C GLU A 82 -10.95 1.71 -10.62
N ILE A 83 -9.95 2.53 -10.30
CA ILE A 83 -8.69 2.07 -9.72
C ILE A 83 -8.95 1.44 -8.35
N VAL A 84 -9.77 2.06 -7.51
CA VAL A 84 -10.09 1.54 -6.16
C VAL A 84 -10.93 0.26 -6.23
N ALA A 85 -11.86 0.17 -7.19
CA ALA A 85 -12.73 -1.00 -7.35
C ALA A 85 -11.98 -2.25 -7.87
N ARG A 86 -10.84 -2.09 -8.54
CA ARG A 86 -10.00 -3.21 -9.01
C ARG A 86 -9.06 -3.76 -7.94
N ALA A 87 -8.88 -3.06 -6.83
CA ALA A 87 -7.98 -3.48 -5.76
C ALA A 87 -8.67 -4.45 -4.81
N ASP A 88 -7.94 -5.49 -4.40
CA ASP A 88 -8.34 -6.42 -3.33
C ASP A 88 -7.89 -5.93 -1.95
N LEU A 89 -6.90 -5.02 -1.92
CA LEU A 89 -6.37 -4.37 -0.73
C LEU A 89 -5.94 -2.93 -1.09
N VAL A 90 -6.32 -1.96 -0.26
CA VAL A 90 -5.88 -0.56 -0.35
C VAL A 90 -5.06 -0.22 0.88
N ILE A 91 -3.86 0.30 0.64
CA ILE A 91 -2.94 0.75 1.69
C ILE A 91 -2.79 2.27 1.61
N GLY A 92 -3.34 2.98 2.58
CA GLY A 92 -3.12 4.41 2.74
C GLY A 92 -1.82 4.69 3.50
N ALA A 93 -1.07 5.72 3.09
CA ALA A 93 0.07 6.20 3.87
C ALA A 93 -0.37 6.80 5.22
N THR A 94 -1.63 7.25 5.33
CA THR A 94 -2.26 7.76 6.54
C THR A 94 -3.76 7.45 6.49
N ARG A 95 -4.48 7.61 7.61
CA ARG A 95 -5.94 7.41 7.67
C ARG A 95 -6.72 8.44 6.84
N GLU A 96 -6.21 9.67 6.68
CA GLU A 96 -6.84 10.72 5.86
C GLU A 96 -6.93 10.30 4.39
N HIS A 97 -5.95 9.54 3.89
CA HIS A 97 -6.02 8.99 2.54
C HIS A 97 -7.18 8.01 2.38
N LEU A 98 -7.48 7.22 3.42
CA LEU A 98 -8.64 6.33 3.41
C LEU A 98 -9.94 7.14 3.41
N SER A 99 -10.01 8.22 4.19
CA SER A 99 -11.16 9.14 4.18
C SER A 99 -11.42 9.77 2.81
N ALA A 100 -10.39 9.92 1.97
CA ALA A 100 -10.54 10.38 0.59
C ALA A 100 -10.88 9.23 -0.40
N VAL A 101 -10.41 8.01 -0.15
CA VAL A 101 -10.68 6.83 -0.99
C VAL A 101 -12.09 6.28 -0.79
N VAL A 102 -12.57 6.21 0.46
CA VAL A 102 -13.86 5.61 0.80
C VAL A 102 -15.05 6.26 0.06
N PRO A 103 -15.13 7.60 -0.09
CA PRO A 103 -16.17 8.22 -0.90
C PRO A 103 -16.18 7.80 -2.38
N LEU A 104 -15.02 7.45 -2.96
CA LEU A 104 -14.92 7.00 -4.35
C LEU A 104 -15.49 5.59 -4.53
N HIS A 105 -15.29 4.73 -3.53
CA HIS A 105 -15.80 3.37 -3.53
C HIS A 105 -16.12 2.89 -2.11
N PRO A 106 -17.36 3.04 -1.61
CA PRO A 106 -17.70 2.78 -0.21
C PRO A 106 -17.40 1.36 0.28
N ARG A 107 -17.40 0.36 -0.62
CA ARG A 107 -17.04 -1.02 -0.24
C ARG A 107 -15.55 -1.16 0.15
N ALA A 108 -14.70 -0.21 -0.25
CA ALA A 108 -13.29 -0.17 0.13
C ALA A 108 -13.07 -0.15 1.64
N LEU A 109 -14.05 0.26 2.47
CA LEU A 109 -13.96 0.15 3.93
C LEU A 109 -13.60 -1.25 4.45
N ARG A 110 -13.92 -2.28 3.66
CA ARG A 110 -13.62 -3.68 3.99
C ARG A 110 -12.18 -4.07 3.66
N TYR A 111 -11.50 -3.34 2.78
CA TYR A 111 -10.17 -3.70 2.33
C TYR A 111 -9.19 -2.53 2.31
N ALA A 112 -9.53 -1.41 2.95
CA ALA A 112 -8.70 -0.22 3.04
C ALA A 112 -8.16 -0.04 4.46
N PHE A 113 -6.84 0.12 4.57
CA PHE A 113 -6.12 0.23 5.84
C PHE A 113 -4.97 1.23 5.72
N ALA A 114 -4.62 1.92 6.81
CA ALA A 114 -3.35 2.63 6.88
C ALA A 114 -2.24 1.59 7.04
N LEU A 115 -1.04 1.82 6.51
CA LEU A 115 0.05 0.83 6.54
C LEU A 115 0.35 0.32 7.95
N HIS A 116 0.45 1.23 8.92
CA HIS A 116 0.72 0.88 10.31
C HIS A 116 -0.40 0.07 10.94
N ASP A 117 -1.66 0.51 10.76
CA ASP A 117 -2.82 -0.23 11.25
C ASP A 117 -2.88 -1.64 10.65
N LEU A 118 -2.58 -1.79 9.35
CA LEU A 118 -2.53 -3.08 8.69
C LEU A 118 -1.42 -3.96 9.28
N GLY A 119 -0.22 -3.41 9.49
CA GLY A 119 0.90 -4.13 10.09
C GLY A 119 0.55 -4.65 11.49
N ASP A 120 -0.07 -3.81 12.33
CA ASP A 120 -0.48 -4.21 13.69
C ASP A 120 -1.54 -5.31 13.65
N LEU A 121 -2.55 -5.18 12.78
CA LEU A 121 -3.59 -6.20 12.62
C LEU A 121 -3.00 -7.53 12.17
N LEU A 122 -2.09 -7.50 11.20
CA LEU A 122 -1.45 -8.70 10.66
C LEU A 122 -0.44 -9.34 11.62
N SER A 123 0.08 -8.59 12.60
CA SER A 123 1.02 -9.14 13.61
C SER A 123 0.42 -10.25 14.48
N VAL A 124 -0.91 -10.31 14.56
CA VAL A 124 -1.67 -11.34 15.30
C VAL A 124 -2.48 -12.27 14.37
N VAL A 125 -2.37 -12.09 13.05
CA VAL A 125 -2.98 -12.97 12.05
C VAL A 125 -2.05 -14.14 11.80
N THR A 126 -2.62 -15.35 11.82
CA THR A 126 -1.90 -16.58 11.47
C THR A 126 -2.16 -16.99 10.02
N GLU A 127 -1.32 -17.86 9.48
CA GLU A 127 -1.53 -18.44 8.15
C GLU A 127 -2.87 -19.19 8.04
N SER A 128 -3.27 -19.88 9.12
CA SER A 128 -4.57 -20.54 9.21
C SER A 128 -5.75 -19.56 9.16
N ASP A 129 -5.61 -18.38 9.78
CA ASP A 129 -6.63 -17.33 9.69
C ASP A 129 -6.78 -16.83 8.25
N ILE A 130 -5.67 -16.60 7.54
CA ILE A 130 -5.67 -16.16 6.14
C ILE A 130 -6.27 -17.25 5.25
N PHE A 131 -5.89 -18.50 5.44
CA PHE A 131 -6.42 -19.62 4.66
C PHE A 131 -7.94 -19.74 4.78
N ALA A 132 -8.47 -19.60 6.00
CA ALA A 132 -9.89 -19.69 6.32
C ALA A 132 -10.70 -18.44 5.97
N ALA A 133 -10.04 -17.29 5.73
CA ALA A 133 -10.70 -16.05 5.40
C ALA A 133 -11.42 -16.12 4.03
N PRO A 134 -12.55 -15.40 3.87
CA PRO A 134 -13.20 -15.28 2.57
C PRO A 134 -12.34 -14.48 1.59
N GLY A 135 -12.44 -14.80 0.30
CA GLY A 135 -11.73 -14.10 -0.78
C GLY A 135 -11.29 -15.04 -1.89
N ASP A 136 -11.29 -14.53 -3.11
CA ASP A 136 -10.98 -15.31 -4.32
C ASP A 136 -9.47 -15.46 -4.56
N ASN A 137 -8.65 -14.65 -3.89
CA ASN A 137 -7.20 -14.61 -4.03
C ASN A 137 -6.50 -14.32 -2.70
N ARG A 138 -5.17 -14.43 -2.68
CA ARG A 138 -4.35 -14.25 -1.47
C ARG A 138 -4.53 -12.86 -0.85
N VAL A 139 -4.47 -11.80 -1.64
CA VAL A 139 -4.60 -10.42 -1.15
C VAL A 139 -5.95 -10.18 -0.49
N ALA A 140 -7.05 -10.61 -1.12
CA ALA A 140 -8.40 -10.49 -0.58
C ALA A 140 -8.56 -11.23 0.76
N LYS A 141 -7.97 -12.43 0.87
CA LYS A 141 -7.96 -13.21 2.11
C LYS A 141 -7.17 -12.52 3.22
N VAL A 142 -6.00 -11.95 2.91
CA VAL A 142 -5.21 -11.17 3.88
C VAL A 142 -6.00 -9.96 4.38
N ALA A 143 -6.65 -9.21 3.48
CA ALA A 143 -7.50 -8.09 3.85
C ALA A 143 -8.65 -8.54 4.76
N ALA A 144 -9.36 -9.62 4.39
CA ALA A 144 -10.46 -10.17 5.18
C ALA A 144 -10.01 -10.66 6.56
N ALA A 145 -8.88 -11.36 6.66
CA ALA A 145 -8.30 -11.80 7.93
C ALA A 145 -7.97 -10.61 8.83
N ALA A 146 -7.37 -9.55 8.30
CA ALA A 146 -7.06 -8.34 9.06
C ALA A 146 -8.32 -7.66 9.66
N ILE A 147 -9.45 -7.64 8.95
CA ILE A 147 -10.72 -7.10 9.48
C ILE A 147 -11.12 -7.80 10.78
N THR A 148 -10.99 -9.14 10.83
CA THR A 148 -11.43 -9.94 11.99
C THR A 148 -10.67 -9.58 13.27
N LYS A 149 -9.49 -8.96 13.15
CA LYS A 149 -8.65 -8.58 14.28
C LYS A 149 -8.86 -7.12 14.74
N ARG A 150 -9.67 -6.31 14.03
CA ARG A 150 -9.97 -4.91 14.42
C ARG A 150 -10.60 -4.75 15.80
N GLY A 151 -11.23 -5.79 16.34
CA GLY A 151 -11.78 -5.81 17.71
C GLY A 151 -10.84 -6.38 18.78
N ILE A 152 -9.64 -6.82 18.38
CA ILE A 152 -8.66 -7.49 19.23
C ILE A 152 -7.43 -6.60 19.42
N VAL A 153 -6.96 -5.99 18.32
CA VAL A 153 -5.80 -5.10 18.32
C VAL A 153 -6.26 -3.69 18.65
N ASN A 154 -5.62 -3.08 19.64
CA ASN A 154 -5.87 -1.68 19.97
C ASN A 154 -5.43 -0.79 18.80
N PRO A 155 -6.31 0.10 18.30
CA PRO A 155 -5.92 1.00 17.23
C PRO A 155 -4.84 1.97 17.72
N ARG A 156 -3.87 2.27 16.86
CA ARG A 156 -2.92 3.36 17.12
C ARG A 156 -3.65 4.69 17.30
N LEU A 157 -3.03 5.55 18.09
CA LEU A 157 -3.41 6.96 18.13
C LEU A 157 -3.27 7.56 16.72
N PRO A 158 -4.13 8.53 16.33
CA PRO A 158 -4.07 9.14 14.99
C PRO A 158 -2.66 9.61 14.58
N GLU A 159 -1.93 10.20 15.51
CA GLU A 159 -0.55 10.70 15.34
C GLU A 159 0.50 9.60 15.11
N GLU A 160 0.21 8.35 15.49
CA GLU A 160 1.13 7.20 15.39
C GLU A 160 0.79 6.27 14.20
N SER A 161 -0.34 6.52 13.54
CA SER A 161 -0.88 5.70 12.44
C SER A 161 -0.44 6.19 11.06
N GLY A 162 0.01 7.44 10.94
CA GLY A 162 0.40 8.06 9.69
C GLY A 162 1.91 8.00 9.43
N ILE A 163 2.27 7.82 8.16
CA ILE A 163 3.64 7.97 7.67
C ILE A 163 3.90 9.44 7.37
N VAL A 164 5.02 9.98 7.88
CA VAL A 164 5.46 11.36 7.69
C VAL A 164 5.52 11.73 6.21
N ASP A 165 5.00 12.91 5.86
CA ASP A 165 5.06 13.43 4.50
C ASP A 165 6.39 14.18 4.27
N PRO A 166 7.31 13.66 3.42
CA PRO A 166 8.60 14.29 3.21
C PRO A 166 8.58 15.37 2.12
N PHE A 167 7.46 15.57 1.41
CA PHE A 167 7.42 16.46 0.26
C PHE A 167 7.85 17.89 0.60
N ARG A 168 8.85 18.42 -0.13
CA ARG A 168 9.49 19.74 0.10
C ARG A 168 10.08 19.92 1.51
N ARG A 169 10.43 18.83 2.18
CA ARG A 169 11.11 18.84 3.49
C ARG A 169 12.58 18.49 3.34
N ASP A 170 13.30 18.56 4.46
CA ASP A 170 14.70 18.16 4.56
C ASP A 170 14.88 16.67 4.19
N PRO A 171 15.98 16.26 3.53
CA PRO A 171 16.25 14.86 3.20
C PRO A 171 16.14 13.89 4.39
N ARG A 172 16.43 14.34 5.62
CA ARG A 172 16.26 13.51 6.83
C ARG A 172 14.82 13.05 7.06
N VAL A 173 13.84 13.80 6.58
CA VAL A 173 12.42 13.42 6.68
C VAL A 173 12.11 12.24 5.74
N PHE A 174 12.82 12.10 4.62
CA PHE A 174 12.71 10.90 3.79
C PHE A 174 13.31 9.68 4.50
N ASP A 175 14.36 9.85 5.30
CA ASP A 175 14.91 8.75 6.10
C ASP A 175 13.91 8.31 7.18
N GLN A 176 13.24 9.27 7.83
CA GLN A 176 12.15 8.98 8.76
C GLN A 176 10.99 8.25 8.06
N MET A 177 10.57 8.70 6.88
CA MET A 177 9.55 8.02 6.08
C MET A 177 9.93 6.55 5.83
N VAL A 178 11.18 6.28 5.46
CA VAL A 178 11.66 4.90 5.23
C VAL A 178 11.64 4.08 6.51
N GLN A 179 12.08 4.64 7.65
CA GLN A 179 12.06 3.96 8.94
C GLN A 179 10.63 3.60 9.38
N GLU A 180 9.69 4.53 9.21
CA GLU A 180 8.28 4.29 9.51
C GLU A 180 7.71 3.17 8.61
N ILE A 181 7.95 3.22 7.30
CA ILE A 181 7.52 2.15 6.38
C ILE A 181 8.12 0.80 6.82
N ALA A 182 9.41 0.75 7.12
CA ALA A 182 10.11 -0.47 7.54
C ALA A 182 9.59 -1.06 8.86
N ALA A 183 8.92 -0.27 9.71
CA ALA A 183 8.37 -0.76 10.98
C ALA A 183 7.16 -1.69 10.79
N SER A 184 6.42 -1.57 9.68
CA SER A 184 5.19 -2.34 9.43
C SER A 184 5.23 -3.18 8.16
N LEU A 185 5.99 -2.77 7.14
CA LEU A 185 6.02 -3.44 5.85
C LEU A 185 6.44 -4.92 5.90
N PRO A 186 7.45 -5.35 6.70
CA PRO A 186 7.88 -6.75 6.74
C PRO A 186 6.77 -7.73 7.17
N VAL A 187 5.92 -7.31 8.10
CA VAL A 187 4.78 -8.12 8.56
C VAL A 187 3.74 -8.26 7.44
N VAL A 188 3.47 -7.17 6.72
CA VAL A 188 2.55 -7.17 5.56
C VAL A 188 3.09 -8.08 4.46
N VAL A 189 4.39 -7.99 4.12
CA VAL A 189 5.04 -8.84 3.12
C VAL A 189 4.94 -10.31 3.51
N THR A 190 5.24 -10.66 4.76
CA THR A 190 5.17 -12.04 5.26
C THR A 190 3.76 -12.62 5.07
N ALA A 191 2.73 -11.87 5.49
CA ALA A 191 1.34 -12.29 5.31
C ALA A 191 0.93 -12.43 3.84
N LEU A 192 1.47 -11.60 2.95
CA LEU A 192 1.16 -11.67 1.51
C LEU A 192 1.86 -12.82 0.79
N ARG A 193 3.08 -13.20 1.21
CA ARG A 193 3.83 -14.31 0.58
C ARG A 193 3.31 -15.69 0.96
N GLY A 194 2.89 -15.86 2.22
CA GLY A 194 2.54 -17.18 2.78
C GLY A 194 3.77 -17.96 3.23
#